data_AF-A0A2H1EHM3-F1
#
_entry.id   AF-A0A2H1EHM3-F1
#
_cell.length_a   1.000
_cell.length_b   1.000
_cell.length_c   1.000
_cell.angle_alpha   90.00
_cell.angle_beta   90.00
_cell.angle_gamma   90.00
#
_symmetry.space_group_name_H-M   'P 1'
#
loop_
_entity.id
_entity.type
_entity.pdbx_description
1 polymer ?
#
loop_
_entity_poly.entity_id
_entity_poly.type
_entity_poly.pdbx_seq_one_letter_code
_entity_poly.pdbx_strand_id
1 'polypeptide(L)'
;MSRPYFYIIMVLSSIILVCIPGSYADSGSVLFMKQNSTAKIYVNFTFPVLNNETHTLRPQILTGLTYPNSFANGLSINAVPSLLVANKSNVGVTYVIAAKDDTKGVYAISLYWCGLLPLVVGFNDSEVSPVIFNEFFTAKYSCPNFSQSTPKMNIIGYSNMIHKIIHANSNSNNSNNDHLVNQLGQLPESPLKQIKSGVKSSDVKCKKDFILITKHEDDKPACVTISTAIVLAERGWTTSLQIHPAGN
;
A
#
# COMPACT_ATOMS: atom_id res chain seq x y z
N MET A 1 -38.55 54.53 -48.55
CA MET A 1 -37.91 54.89 -47.27
C MET A 1 -38.12 53.70 -46.33
N SER A 2 -37.21 52.72 -46.37
CA SER A 2 -37.38 51.41 -45.73
C SER A 2 -36.31 51.24 -44.65
N ARG A 3 -36.71 50.96 -43.41
CA ARG A 3 -35.79 50.71 -42.27
C ARG A 3 -35.65 49.20 -42.07
N PRO A 4 -34.44 48.64 -41.92
CA PRO A 4 -34.27 47.24 -41.58
C PRO A 4 -34.30 47.05 -40.05
N TYR A 5 -35.05 46.04 -39.59
CA TYR A 5 -35.04 45.56 -38.21
C TYR A 5 -33.83 44.62 -38.02
N PHE A 6 -32.93 44.97 -37.09
CA PHE A 6 -31.85 44.10 -36.64
C PHE A 6 -32.33 43.28 -35.44
N TYR A 7 -32.42 41.95 -35.62
CA TYR A 7 -32.70 41.01 -34.53
C TYR A 7 -31.38 40.65 -33.85
N ILE A 8 -31.17 41.10 -32.61
CA ILE A 8 -30.03 40.71 -31.77
C ILE A 8 -30.43 39.42 -31.03
N ILE A 9 -29.90 38.28 -31.49
CA ILE A 9 -30.04 37.00 -30.80
C ILE A 9 -29.02 36.99 -29.65
N MET A 10 -29.47 37.33 -28.43
CA MET A 10 -28.69 37.09 -27.21
C MET A 10 -28.72 35.60 -26.87
N VAL A 11 -27.64 34.90 -27.18
CA VAL A 11 -27.42 33.52 -26.75
C VAL A 11 -26.98 33.54 -25.28
N LEU A 12 -27.92 33.32 -24.35
CA LEU A 12 -27.60 33.04 -22.96
C LEU A 12 -26.89 31.69 -22.88
N SER A 13 -25.55 31.71 -22.81
CA SER A 13 -24.76 30.53 -22.49
C SER A 13 -24.81 30.33 -20.97
N SER A 14 -25.74 29.49 -20.52
CA SER A 14 -25.80 29.02 -19.15
C SER A 14 -24.61 28.11 -18.87
N ILE A 15 -23.60 28.65 -18.17
CA ILE A 15 -22.49 27.88 -17.63
C ILE A 15 -23.05 26.97 -16.53
N ILE A 16 -23.34 25.73 -16.86
CA ILE A 16 -23.69 24.70 -15.88
C ILE A 16 -22.40 24.32 -15.14
N LEU A 17 -22.22 24.86 -13.94
CA LEU A 17 -21.16 24.46 -13.02
C LEU A 17 -21.47 23.05 -12.51
N VAL A 18 -20.97 22.03 -13.20
CA VAL A 18 -21.06 20.64 -12.75
C VAL A 18 -20.09 20.46 -11.57
N CYS A 19 -20.61 20.59 -10.35
CA CYS A 19 -19.90 20.12 -9.16
C CYS A 19 -19.81 18.60 -9.22
N ILE A 20 -18.66 18.08 -9.66
CA ILE A 20 -18.36 16.65 -9.57
C ILE A 20 -18.16 16.34 -8.08
N PRO A 21 -19.01 15.52 -7.43
CA PRO A 21 -18.80 15.14 -6.04
C PRO A 21 -17.44 14.44 -5.94
N GLY A 22 -16.59 14.93 -5.04
CA GLY A 22 -15.31 14.28 -4.76
C GLY A 22 -15.57 12.86 -4.30
N SER A 23 -15.05 11.87 -5.01
CA SER A 23 -15.09 10.47 -4.61
C SER A 23 -14.24 10.31 -3.36
N TYR A 24 -14.88 10.09 -2.21
CA TYR A 24 -14.20 9.71 -0.97
C TYR A 24 -13.98 8.20 -0.95
N ALA A 25 -12.84 7.76 -0.45
CA ALA A 25 -12.58 6.33 -0.29
C ALA A 25 -13.20 5.84 1.02
N ASP A 26 -14.18 4.93 0.95
CA ASP A 26 -14.80 4.31 2.14
C ASP A 26 -13.88 3.29 2.84
N SER A 27 -12.71 3.00 2.25
CA SER A 27 -11.73 2.08 2.79
C SER A 27 -10.30 2.41 2.42
N GLY A 28 -9.33 2.01 3.23
CA GLY A 28 -7.91 2.17 2.91
C GLY A 28 -6.98 1.27 3.72
N SER A 29 -5.71 1.28 3.31
CA SER A 29 -4.64 0.48 3.91
C SER A 29 -4.16 1.10 5.22
N VAL A 30 -4.03 0.27 6.26
CA VAL A 30 -3.48 0.62 7.57
C VAL A 30 -2.38 -0.36 7.94
N LEU A 31 -1.28 0.20 8.44
CA LEU A 31 -0.12 -0.55 8.90
C LEU A 31 -0.08 -0.60 10.43
N PHE A 32 0.27 -1.74 11.00
CA PHE A 32 0.42 -1.93 12.45
C PHE A 32 1.82 -2.47 12.75
N MET A 33 2.47 -1.92 13.77
CA MET A 33 3.73 -2.44 14.29
C MET A 33 3.76 -2.39 15.82
N LYS A 34 4.63 -3.20 16.43
CA LYS A 34 4.82 -3.24 17.88
C LYS A 34 5.65 -2.03 18.35
N GLN A 35 5.47 -1.65 19.60
CA GLN A 35 6.44 -0.82 20.32
C GLN A 35 7.80 -1.50 20.42
N ASN A 36 8.85 -0.71 20.65
CA ASN A 36 10.23 -1.18 20.79
C ASN A 36 10.62 -2.18 19.70
N SER A 37 10.26 -1.85 18.46
CA SER A 37 10.45 -2.75 17.33
C SER A 37 10.94 -2.00 16.10
N THR A 38 11.59 -2.76 15.22
CA THR A 38 11.98 -2.28 13.90
C THR A 38 11.18 -3.03 12.85
N ALA A 39 10.55 -2.25 11.98
CA ALA A 39 9.70 -2.68 10.90
C ALA A 39 10.28 -2.24 9.55
N LYS A 40 9.89 -2.92 8.47
CA LYS A 40 10.32 -2.56 7.11
C LYS A 40 9.15 -2.52 6.14
N ILE A 41 9.21 -1.57 5.22
CA ILE A 41 8.34 -1.49 4.03
C ILE A 41 9.24 -1.63 2.80
N TYR A 42 8.93 -2.61 1.96
CA TYR A 42 9.64 -2.84 0.70
C TYR A 42 8.87 -2.18 -0.42
N VAL A 43 9.55 -1.33 -1.18
CA VAL A 43 8.97 -0.51 -2.23
C VAL A 43 9.79 -0.69 -3.50
N ASN A 44 9.11 -0.84 -4.64
CA ASN A 44 9.74 -0.76 -5.95
C ASN A 44 9.38 0.57 -6.60
N PHE A 45 10.38 1.35 -6.99
CA PHE A 45 10.22 2.56 -7.79
C PHE A 45 10.42 2.22 -9.26
N THR A 46 9.45 2.58 -10.09
CA THR A 46 9.50 2.39 -11.55
C THR A 46 9.67 3.72 -12.25
N PHE A 47 10.77 3.88 -13.01
CA PHE A 47 11.08 5.08 -13.79
C PHE A 47 10.56 4.90 -15.23
N PRO A 48 9.53 5.66 -15.67
CA PRO A 48 9.02 5.54 -17.03
C PRO A 48 10.00 6.06 -18.09
N VAL A 49 10.82 7.04 -17.71
CA VAL A 49 11.85 7.66 -18.55
C VAL A 49 13.19 7.57 -17.82
N LEU A 50 14.24 7.16 -18.53
CA LEU A 50 15.60 7.12 -18.00
C LEU A 50 16.36 8.36 -18.47
N ASN A 51 16.86 9.15 -17.52
CA ASN A 51 17.48 10.44 -17.78
C ASN A 51 18.63 10.78 -16.80
N ASN A 52 19.09 9.81 -16.00
CA ASN A 52 20.10 10.00 -14.96
C ASN A 52 19.76 11.06 -13.89
N GLU A 53 18.51 11.54 -13.83
CA GLU A 53 18.08 12.43 -12.77
C GLU A 53 18.15 11.72 -11.41
N THR A 54 18.51 12.47 -10.39
CA THR A 54 18.62 11.97 -9.03
C THR A 54 17.41 12.40 -8.20
N HIS A 55 16.78 11.43 -7.53
CA HIS A 55 15.64 11.65 -6.65
C HIS A 55 16.01 11.31 -5.21
N THR A 56 15.96 12.30 -4.32
CA THR A 56 16.23 12.10 -2.90
C THR A 56 14.94 11.75 -2.16
N LEU A 57 14.96 10.61 -1.45
CA LEU A 57 13.86 10.17 -0.60
C LEU A 57 13.95 10.85 0.76
N ARG A 58 12.86 11.49 1.19
CA ARG A 58 12.74 12.15 2.49
C ARG A 58 11.50 11.64 3.23
N PRO A 59 11.49 10.37 3.65
CA PRO A 59 10.34 9.85 4.38
C PRO A 59 10.17 10.55 5.72
N GLN A 60 8.92 10.65 6.18
CA GLN A 60 8.55 11.32 7.43
C GLN A 60 7.47 10.53 8.17
N ILE A 61 7.48 10.62 9.50
CA ILE A 61 6.39 10.16 10.37
C ILE A 61 5.85 11.38 11.12
N LEU A 62 4.55 11.63 10.92
CA LEU A 62 3.83 12.77 11.47
C LEU A 62 2.84 12.27 12.54
N THR A 63 2.59 13.07 13.57
CA THR A 63 1.67 12.70 14.66
C THR A 63 0.18 12.77 14.29
N GLY A 64 -0.14 13.29 13.10
CA GLY A 64 -1.51 13.39 12.61
C GLY A 64 -1.57 14.10 11.25
N LEU A 65 -2.75 14.12 10.63
CA LEU A 65 -2.96 14.73 9.30
C LEU A 65 -3.09 16.25 9.36
N THR A 66 -3.69 16.75 10.44
CA THR A 66 -4.03 18.16 10.68
C THR A 66 -2.82 19.01 11.09
N TYR A 67 -1.75 18.37 11.56
CA TYR A 67 -0.53 19.06 12.02
C TYR A 67 0.70 18.47 11.32
N PRO A 68 0.93 18.78 10.03
CA PRO A 68 2.03 18.22 9.25
C PRO A 68 3.43 18.63 9.76
N ASN A 69 3.52 19.51 10.75
CA ASN A 69 4.78 20.02 11.30
C ASN A 69 5.19 19.34 12.61
N SER A 70 4.36 18.48 13.20
CA SER A 70 4.73 17.75 14.42
C SER A 70 5.29 16.38 14.07
N PHE A 71 6.61 16.26 14.22
CA PHE A 71 7.32 14.98 14.12
C PHE A 71 7.01 14.11 15.32
N ALA A 72 6.83 12.82 15.07
CA ALA A 72 6.61 11.85 16.14
C ALA A 72 7.89 11.60 16.93
N ASN A 73 7.92 12.06 18.18
CA ASN A 73 9.00 11.72 19.10
C ASN A 73 9.07 10.20 19.30
N GLY A 74 10.28 9.66 19.31
CA GLY A 74 10.51 8.22 19.52
C GLY A 74 10.28 7.34 18.28
N LEU A 75 9.81 7.90 17.16
CA LEU A 75 9.71 7.21 15.89
C LEU A 75 10.77 7.74 14.91
N SER A 76 11.32 6.86 14.08
CA SER A 76 12.18 7.26 12.96
C SER A 76 11.88 6.42 11.73
N ILE A 77 12.09 7.03 10.56
CA ILE A 77 11.98 6.35 9.27
C ILE A 77 13.17 6.73 8.39
N ASN A 78 13.82 5.74 7.78
CA ASN A 78 14.92 5.95 6.86
C ASN A 78 14.72 5.10 5.61
N ALA A 79 15.10 5.63 4.44
CA ALA A 79 15.06 4.90 3.18
C ALA A 79 16.45 4.37 2.80
N VAL A 80 16.52 3.12 2.34
CA VAL A 80 17.75 2.47 1.88
C VAL A 80 17.51 1.83 0.50
N PRO A 81 18.13 2.35 -0.58
CA PRO A 81 18.91 3.60 -0.63
C PRO A 81 18.03 4.84 -0.44
N SER A 82 18.64 5.95 0.01
CA SER A 82 17.95 7.26 0.15
C SER A 82 18.04 8.13 -1.10
N LEU A 83 18.90 7.76 -2.05
CA LEU A 83 19.08 8.44 -3.33
C LEU A 83 18.78 7.45 -4.45
N LEU A 84 17.82 7.79 -5.32
CA LEU A 84 17.50 7.02 -6.51
C LEU A 84 18.07 7.74 -7.72
N VAL A 85 18.58 6.97 -8.68
CA VAL A 85 19.06 7.50 -9.96
C VAL A 85 18.18 6.90 -11.05
N ALA A 86 17.60 7.74 -11.90
CA ALA A 86 16.77 7.34 -13.03
C ALA A 86 17.62 6.79 -14.21
N ASN A 87 18.55 5.88 -13.89
CA ASN A 87 19.37 5.13 -14.84
C ASN A 87 18.96 3.64 -14.93
N LYS A 88 17.99 3.23 -14.10
CA LYS A 88 17.40 1.90 -14.07
C LYS A 88 15.88 2.04 -14.05
N SER A 89 15.19 1.18 -14.79
CA SER A 89 13.73 1.20 -14.84
C SER A 89 13.08 0.80 -13.52
N ASN A 90 13.75 -0.02 -12.70
CA ASN A 90 13.24 -0.46 -11.41
C ASN A 90 14.33 -0.31 -10.34
N VAL A 91 13.98 0.31 -9.21
CA VAL A 91 14.87 0.48 -8.07
C VAL A 91 14.12 0.07 -6.79
N GLY A 92 14.62 -0.97 -6.14
CA GLY A 92 14.10 -1.42 -4.85
C GLY A 92 14.59 -0.53 -3.71
N VAL A 93 13.67 -0.14 -2.83
CA VAL A 93 13.92 0.68 -1.65
C VAL A 93 13.32 -0.01 -0.43
N THR A 94 14.09 -0.06 0.65
CA THR A 94 13.62 -0.51 1.96
C THR A 94 13.48 0.70 2.87
N TYR A 95 12.25 0.99 3.29
CA TYR A 95 12.01 1.92 4.39
C TYR A 95 12.12 1.17 5.70
N VAL A 96 12.98 1.64 6.59
CA VAL A 96 13.18 1.07 7.93
C VAL A 96 12.54 2.01 8.94
N ILE A 97 11.57 1.51 9.68
CA ILE A 97 10.84 2.25 10.71
C ILE A 97 11.25 1.69 12.06
N ALA A 98 11.69 2.56 12.98
CA ALA A 98 12.01 2.18 14.34
C ALA A 98 11.10 2.90 15.34
N ALA A 99 10.58 2.15 16.30
CA ALA A 99 9.73 2.64 17.37
C ALA A 99 10.37 2.40 18.74
N LYS A 100 10.43 3.42 19.60
CA LYS A 100 10.96 3.33 20.98
C LYS A 100 9.87 2.93 22.00
N ASP A 101 10.29 2.60 23.23
CA ASP A 101 9.47 2.01 24.30
C ASP A 101 8.21 2.80 24.68
N ASP A 102 8.15 4.10 24.41
CA ASP A 102 7.06 5.00 24.77
C ASP A 102 6.13 5.37 23.58
N THR A 103 6.39 4.83 22.40
CA THR A 103 5.63 5.21 21.19
C THR A 103 4.36 4.39 21.04
N LYS A 104 3.25 4.85 21.64
CA LYS A 104 1.90 4.34 21.39
C LYS A 104 1.09 5.39 20.63
N GLY A 105 0.50 5.03 19.49
CA GLY A 105 -0.26 6.02 18.72
C GLY A 105 -0.68 5.57 17.32
N VAL A 106 -1.47 6.44 16.68
CA VAL A 106 -1.74 6.41 15.25
C VAL A 106 -0.98 7.58 14.62
N TYR A 107 -0.23 7.30 13.57
CA TYR A 107 0.69 8.22 12.93
C TYR A 107 0.47 8.20 11.43
N ALA A 108 0.96 9.23 10.75
CA ALA A 108 0.92 9.35 9.30
C ALA A 108 2.33 9.17 8.73
N ILE A 109 2.53 8.18 7.87
CA ILE A 109 3.80 8.00 7.15
C ILE A 109 3.71 8.67 5.78
N SER A 110 4.67 9.54 5.47
CA SER A 110 4.98 9.96 4.11
C SER A 110 6.21 9.19 3.62
N LEU A 111 6.09 8.44 2.52
CA LEU A 111 7.22 7.69 1.95
C LEU A 111 7.96 8.47 0.85
N TYR A 112 7.24 9.34 0.13
CA TYR A 112 7.80 10.06 -1.01
C TYR A 112 7.03 11.38 -1.27
N TRP A 113 6.40 11.55 -2.44
CA TRP A 113 5.96 12.86 -2.94
C TRP A 113 4.49 13.20 -2.65
N CYS A 114 3.65 12.20 -2.41
CA CYS A 114 2.26 12.46 -2.06
C CYS A 114 1.62 11.27 -1.35
N GLY A 115 0.56 11.59 -0.59
CA GLY A 115 -0.20 10.63 0.19
C GLY A 115 0.42 10.36 1.55
N LEU A 116 -0.44 10.02 2.50
CA LEU A 116 -0.04 9.56 3.83
C LEU A 116 -0.62 8.19 4.09
N LEU A 117 0.20 7.31 4.66
CA LEU A 117 -0.18 5.96 5.03
C LEU A 117 -0.36 5.88 6.55
N PRO A 118 -1.54 5.48 7.05
CA PRO A 118 -1.74 5.28 8.48
C PRO A 118 -0.80 4.21 9.06
N LEU A 119 -0.12 4.55 10.14
CA LEU A 119 0.72 3.65 10.95
C LEU A 119 0.23 3.63 12.39
N VAL A 120 -0.15 2.46 12.86
CA VAL A 120 -0.51 2.18 14.23
C VAL A 120 0.68 1.56 14.95
N VAL A 121 1.10 2.13 16.07
CA VAL A 121 2.19 1.61 16.90
C VAL A 121 1.67 1.28 18.29
N GLY A 122 1.95 0.05 18.74
CA GLY A 122 1.67 -0.36 20.13
C GLY A 122 0.20 -0.63 20.47
N PHE A 123 -0.70 -0.58 19.49
CA PHE A 123 -2.09 -1.03 19.62
C PHE A 123 -2.31 -2.35 18.89
N ASN A 124 -3.19 -3.17 19.43
CA ASN A 124 -3.85 -4.23 18.69
C ASN A 124 -4.95 -3.65 17.79
N ASP A 125 -5.41 -4.45 16.83
CA ASP A 125 -6.45 -4.09 15.89
C ASP A 125 -7.79 -3.70 16.54
N SER A 126 -8.15 -4.36 17.64
CA SER A 126 -9.36 -4.09 18.40
C SER A 126 -9.29 -2.82 19.26
N GLU A 127 -8.09 -2.29 19.52
CA GLU A 127 -7.89 -1.11 20.36
C GLU A 127 -8.04 0.20 19.57
N VAL A 128 -8.06 0.16 18.23
CA VAL A 128 -8.14 1.38 17.40
C VAL A 128 -9.50 1.48 16.72
N SER A 129 -10.22 2.56 17.04
CA SER A 129 -11.49 2.86 16.39
C SER A 129 -11.30 3.09 14.88
N PRO A 130 -12.08 2.40 14.00
CA PRO A 130 -12.02 2.61 12.56
C PRO A 130 -12.26 4.07 12.14
N VAL A 131 -13.01 4.83 12.94
CA VAL A 131 -13.36 6.24 12.69
C VAL A 131 -12.10 7.12 12.59
N ILE A 132 -11.03 6.79 13.33
CA ILE A 132 -9.77 7.54 13.29
C ILE A 132 -9.15 7.54 11.88
N PHE A 133 -9.39 6.48 11.10
CA PHE A 133 -8.85 6.39 9.74
C PHE A 133 -9.67 7.15 8.71
N ASN A 134 -10.89 7.59 9.06
CA ASN A 134 -11.72 8.35 8.14
C ASN A 134 -11.00 9.64 7.70
N GLU A 135 -10.30 10.31 8.61
CA GLU A 135 -9.50 11.48 8.27
C GLU A 135 -8.42 11.14 7.23
N PHE A 136 -7.79 9.97 7.33
CA PHE A 136 -6.75 9.54 6.38
C PHE A 136 -7.32 9.24 5.00
N PHE A 137 -8.48 8.58 4.95
CA PHE A 137 -9.10 8.14 3.71
C PHE A 137 -9.87 9.27 2.98
N THR A 138 -10.29 10.29 3.73
CA THR A 138 -10.99 11.45 3.17
C THR A 138 -10.10 12.68 2.97
N ALA A 139 -8.85 12.64 3.46
CA ALA A 139 -7.89 13.72 3.27
C ALA A 139 -7.65 14.01 1.78
N LYS A 140 -7.75 15.30 1.43
CA LYS A 140 -7.41 15.79 0.09
C LYS A 140 -5.96 16.24 0.08
N TYR A 141 -5.13 15.55 -0.70
CA TYR A 141 -3.73 15.91 -0.89
C TYR A 141 -3.58 16.74 -2.16
N SER A 142 -2.97 17.92 -2.04
CA SER A 142 -2.51 18.68 -3.19
C SER A 142 -1.18 18.11 -3.65
N CYS A 143 -1.23 17.08 -4.50
CA CYS A 143 -0.02 16.51 -5.09
C CYS A 143 0.49 17.44 -6.20
N PRO A 144 1.81 17.65 -6.33
CA PRO A 144 2.35 18.32 -7.51
C PRO A 144 2.00 17.55 -8.78
N ASN A 145 1.86 18.24 -9.90
CA ASN A 145 1.64 17.60 -11.19
C ASN A 145 2.83 16.69 -11.51
N PHE A 146 2.57 15.38 -11.60
CA PHE A 146 3.59 14.40 -11.93
C PHE A 146 4.00 14.55 -13.39
N SER A 147 5.30 14.77 -13.62
CA SER A 147 5.89 14.71 -14.96
C SER A 147 6.00 13.25 -15.44
N GLN A 148 6.28 13.06 -16.74
CA GLN A 148 6.60 11.73 -17.27
C GLN A 148 7.88 11.13 -16.65
N SER A 149 8.77 11.97 -16.08
CA SER A 149 9.97 11.53 -15.36
C SER A 149 9.71 11.18 -13.89
N THR A 150 8.52 11.41 -13.36
CA THR A 150 8.21 11.07 -11.96
C THR A 150 8.16 9.55 -11.80
N PRO A 151 8.92 8.96 -10.86
CA PRO A 151 8.87 7.52 -10.63
C PRO A 151 7.54 7.11 -10.00
N LYS A 152 7.01 5.98 -10.46
CA LYS A 152 5.84 5.32 -9.86
C LYS A 152 6.29 4.49 -8.67
N MET A 153 5.61 4.62 -7.55
CA MET A 153 5.90 3.88 -6.32
C MET A 153 4.94 2.70 -6.17
N ASN A 154 5.46 1.48 -5.96
CA ASN A 154 4.65 0.31 -5.64
C ASN A 154 5.14 -0.35 -4.35
N ILE A 155 4.27 -0.55 -3.37
CA ILE A 155 4.61 -1.29 -2.15
C ILE A 155 4.53 -2.79 -2.47
N ILE A 156 5.64 -3.49 -2.30
CA ILE A 156 5.78 -4.91 -2.68
C ILE A 156 5.86 -5.86 -1.48
N GLY A 157 5.94 -5.33 -0.25
CA GLY A 157 5.87 -6.16 0.95
C GLY A 157 6.20 -5.41 2.24
N TYR A 158 6.12 -6.14 3.36
CA TYR A 158 6.39 -5.63 4.70
C TYR A 158 7.18 -6.65 5.52
N SER A 159 7.86 -6.21 6.58
CA SER A 159 8.50 -7.09 7.58
C SER A 159 8.24 -6.54 8.98
N ASN A 160 7.89 -7.44 9.91
CA ASN A 160 7.52 -7.10 11.30
C ASN A 160 6.35 -6.10 11.40
N MET A 161 5.43 -6.16 10.43
CA MET A 161 4.24 -5.32 10.38
C MET A 161 3.02 -6.13 9.97
N ILE A 162 1.86 -5.69 10.43
CA ILE A 162 0.57 -6.17 9.94
C ILE A 162 0.02 -5.09 9.00
N HIS A 163 -0.51 -5.49 7.86
CA HIS A 163 -1.17 -4.64 6.88
C HIS A 163 -2.62 -5.10 6.84
N LYS A 164 -3.56 -4.17 6.99
CA LYS A 164 -5.00 -4.41 6.96
C LYS A 164 -5.69 -3.37 6.07
N ILE A 165 -6.77 -3.77 5.43
CA ILE A 165 -7.71 -2.84 4.80
C ILE A 165 -8.82 -2.57 5.81
N ILE A 166 -9.11 -1.30 6.07
CA ILE A 166 -10.16 -0.87 7.02
C ILE A 166 -11.22 -0.10 6.26
N HIS A 167 -12.49 -0.35 6.57
CA HIS A 167 -13.65 0.38 6.02
C HIS A 167 -14.14 1.40 7.06
N ALA A 168 -14.12 2.69 6.72
CA ALA A 168 -14.43 3.79 7.65
C ALA A 168 -15.93 3.89 7.98
N ASN A 169 -16.81 3.42 7.10
CA ASN A 169 -18.26 3.66 7.18
C ASN A 169 -19.07 2.44 7.65
N SER A 170 -18.56 1.69 8.64
CA SER A 170 -19.33 0.59 9.23
C SER A 170 -20.23 1.10 10.36
N ASN A 171 -21.41 1.61 10.01
CA ASN A 171 -22.56 1.66 10.92
C ASN A 171 -22.99 0.21 11.24
N SER A 172 -22.26 -0.46 12.13
CA SER A 172 -22.59 -1.81 12.59
C SER A 172 -23.71 -1.73 13.64
N ASN A 173 -24.95 -1.58 13.19
CA ASN A 173 -26.13 -1.99 13.96
C ASN A 173 -26.71 -3.28 13.33
N ASN A 174 -26.35 -4.39 13.97
CA ASN A 174 -27.02 -5.69 13.99
C ASN A 174 -27.09 -6.58 12.72
N SER A 175 -26.51 -7.76 12.91
CA SER A 175 -27.14 -9.09 12.77
C SER A 175 -26.93 -9.85 11.46
N ASN A 176 -26.28 -11.01 11.64
CA ASN A 176 -26.45 -12.25 10.88
C ASN A 176 -26.17 -12.17 9.37
N ASN A 177 -24.90 -12.05 9.03
CA ASN A 177 -24.37 -12.70 7.83
C ASN A 177 -23.09 -13.46 8.21
N ASP A 178 -23.30 -14.59 8.89
CA ASP A 178 -22.31 -15.61 9.21
C ASP A 178 -21.83 -16.39 7.95
N HIS A 179 -21.89 -15.75 6.77
CA HIS A 179 -21.49 -16.33 5.48
C HIS A 179 -20.66 -15.36 4.61
N LEU A 180 -20.12 -14.29 5.20
CA LEU A 180 -19.08 -13.43 4.58
C LEU A 180 -17.84 -13.27 5.47
N VAL A 181 -17.70 -14.10 6.51
CA VAL A 181 -16.53 -14.13 7.41
C VAL A 181 -15.40 -15.03 6.88
N ASN A 182 -15.60 -15.77 5.78
CA ASN A 182 -14.63 -16.75 5.29
C ASN A 182 -13.63 -16.27 4.21
N GLN A 183 -13.49 -14.96 3.95
CA GLN A 183 -12.41 -14.45 3.07
C GLN A 183 -11.37 -13.54 3.73
N LEU A 184 -11.47 -13.28 5.03
CA LEU A 184 -10.37 -12.70 5.81
C LEU A 184 -10.17 -13.48 7.11
N GLY A 185 -9.23 -14.44 7.11
CA GLY A 185 -8.63 -14.88 8.37
C GLY A 185 -8.33 -16.36 8.55
N GLN A 186 -8.63 -17.26 7.60
CA GLN A 186 -8.08 -18.62 7.72
C GLN A 186 -6.64 -18.62 7.19
N LEU A 187 -5.68 -18.71 8.11
CA LEU A 187 -4.27 -18.88 7.77
C LEU A 187 -4.17 -20.08 6.83
N PRO A 188 -3.67 -19.91 5.58
CA PRO A 188 -3.63 -21.01 4.64
C PRO A 188 -2.85 -22.17 5.28
N GLU A 189 -3.43 -23.36 5.17
CA GLU A 189 -2.80 -24.57 5.68
C GLU A 189 -1.43 -24.78 5.02
N SER A 190 -0.57 -25.63 5.58
CA SER A 190 0.72 -25.89 4.95
C SER A 190 0.52 -26.44 3.52
N PRO A 191 1.44 -26.16 2.58
CA PRO A 191 1.35 -26.63 1.18
C PRO A 191 1.00 -28.11 1.07
N LEU A 192 1.63 -28.93 1.91
CA LEU A 192 1.40 -30.38 1.94
C LEU A 192 -0.05 -30.74 2.31
N LYS A 193 -0.66 -30.02 3.24
CA LYS A 193 -2.05 -30.25 3.63
C LYS A 193 -3.01 -29.86 2.50
N GLN A 194 -2.76 -28.71 1.85
CA GLN A 194 -3.58 -28.27 0.71
C GLN A 194 -3.56 -29.30 -0.42
N ILE A 195 -2.38 -29.82 -0.78
CA ILE A 195 -2.25 -30.87 -1.81
C ILE A 195 -3.00 -32.14 -1.41
N LYS A 196 -2.89 -32.57 -0.14
CA LYS A 196 -3.62 -33.76 0.35
C LYS A 196 -5.13 -33.57 0.32
N SER A 197 -5.61 -32.33 0.41
CA SER A 197 -7.01 -31.96 0.25
C SER A 197 -7.44 -31.78 -1.21
N GLY A 198 -6.55 -32.06 -2.18
CA GLY A 198 -6.84 -32.01 -3.62
C GLY A 198 -6.53 -30.68 -4.32
N VAL A 199 -5.86 -29.73 -3.65
CA VAL A 199 -5.42 -28.48 -4.27
C VAL A 199 -4.25 -28.78 -5.22
N LYS A 200 -4.31 -28.27 -6.46
CA LYS A 200 -3.23 -28.41 -7.44
C LYS A 200 -1.98 -27.66 -6.97
N SER A 201 -0.79 -28.15 -7.31
CA SER A 201 0.47 -27.52 -6.90
C SER A 201 0.58 -26.05 -7.28
N SER A 202 0.03 -25.64 -8.43
CA SER A 202 -0.02 -24.25 -8.90
C SER A 202 -0.96 -23.34 -8.11
N ASP A 203 -1.96 -23.93 -7.44
CA ASP A 203 -3.07 -23.22 -6.80
C ASP A 203 -2.89 -23.16 -5.27
N VAL A 204 -1.76 -23.66 -4.76
CA VAL A 204 -1.41 -23.64 -3.35
C VAL A 204 -1.29 -22.19 -2.88
N LYS A 205 -2.05 -21.84 -1.85
CA LYS A 205 -2.02 -20.50 -1.27
C LYS A 205 -0.95 -20.43 -0.19
N CYS A 206 -0.08 -19.45 -0.27
CA CYS A 206 0.92 -19.19 0.75
C CYS A 206 0.42 -18.23 1.82
N LYS A 207 0.99 -18.36 3.02
CA LYS A 207 0.80 -17.37 4.08
C LYS A 207 1.30 -16.01 3.59
N LYS A 208 0.79 -14.95 4.21
CA LYS A 208 1.28 -13.60 3.99
C LYS A 208 2.81 -13.57 4.13
N ASP A 209 3.47 -12.85 3.23
CA ASP A 209 4.93 -12.69 3.13
C ASP A 209 5.71 -13.94 2.68
N PHE A 210 5.02 -15.00 2.27
CA PHE A 210 5.59 -16.18 1.60
C PHE A 210 5.13 -16.21 0.14
N ILE A 211 6.04 -16.60 -0.74
CA ILE A 211 5.75 -16.86 -2.14
C ILE A 211 5.76 -18.36 -2.41
N LEU A 212 4.92 -18.76 -3.36
CA LEU A 212 4.88 -20.13 -3.85
C LEU A 212 6.05 -20.34 -4.82
N ILE A 213 6.86 -21.35 -4.55
CA ILE A 213 7.86 -21.86 -5.49
C ILE A 213 7.62 -23.35 -5.72
N THR A 214 7.99 -23.84 -6.89
CA THR A 214 7.86 -25.25 -7.24
C THR A 214 9.25 -25.84 -7.41
N LYS A 215 9.52 -26.95 -6.73
CA LYS A 215 10.79 -27.66 -6.87
C LYS A 215 10.91 -28.26 -8.27
N HIS A 216 12.05 -28.05 -8.94
CA HIS A 216 12.26 -28.49 -10.32
C HIS A 216 12.25 -30.02 -10.50
N GLU A 217 12.66 -30.79 -9.50
CA GLU A 217 12.85 -32.25 -9.63
C GLU A 217 11.54 -33.05 -9.56
N ASP A 218 10.58 -32.61 -8.74
CA ASP A 218 9.38 -33.41 -8.40
C ASP A 218 8.10 -32.58 -8.37
N ASP A 219 8.13 -31.37 -8.92
CA ASP A 219 7.02 -30.42 -8.99
C ASP A 219 6.34 -30.15 -7.63
N LYS A 220 7.06 -30.34 -6.52
CA LYS A 220 6.50 -30.10 -5.19
C LYS A 220 6.49 -28.61 -4.86
N PRO A 221 5.33 -28.07 -4.46
CA PRO A 221 5.23 -26.67 -4.06
C PRO A 221 5.77 -26.47 -2.65
N ALA A 222 6.45 -25.35 -2.45
CA ALA A 222 6.85 -24.84 -1.16
C ALA A 222 6.50 -23.36 -1.04
N CYS A 223 6.00 -22.98 0.13
CA CYS A 223 5.88 -21.57 0.49
C CYS A 223 7.14 -21.15 1.22
N VAL A 224 7.90 -20.21 0.65
CA VAL A 224 9.14 -19.69 1.23
C VAL A 224 9.11 -18.16 1.24
N THR A 225 9.96 -17.52 2.04
CA THR A 225 10.14 -16.07 1.93
C THR A 225 10.81 -15.70 0.60
N ILE A 226 10.66 -14.45 0.16
CA ILE A 226 11.29 -13.97 -1.08
C ILE A 226 12.82 -14.17 -1.06
N SER A 227 13.48 -13.87 0.06
CA SER A 227 14.93 -14.05 0.20
C SER A 227 15.36 -15.51 0.09
N THR A 228 14.60 -16.43 0.70
CA THR A 228 14.86 -17.87 0.57
C THR A 228 14.60 -18.36 -0.85
N ALA A 229 13.57 -17.85 -1.52
CA ALA A 229 13.27 -18.20 -2.90
C ALA A 229 14.42 -17.85 -3.87
N ILE A 230 15.02 -16.67 -3.69
CA ILE A 230 16.19 -16.23 -4.47
C ILE A 230 17.35 -17.21 -4.28
N VAL A 231 17.70 -17.54 -3.03
CA VAL A 231 18.78 -18.49 -2.73
C VAL A 231 18.50 -19.89 -3.29
N LEU A 232 17.23 -20.33 -3.26
CA LEU A 232 16.83 -21.63 -3.81
C LEU A 232 16.89 -21.64 -5.35
N ALA A 233 16.52 -20.54 -6.00
CA ALA A 233 16.65 -20.38 -7.45
C ALA A 233 18.13 -20.38 -7.89
N GLU A 234 19.00 -19.67 -7.19
CA GLU A 234 20.46 -19.65 -7.45
C GLU A 234 21.09 -21.04 -7.31
N ARG A 235 20.52 -21.90 -6.47
CA ARG A 235 20.95 -23.29 -6.27
C ARG A 235 20.29 -24.29 -7.22
N GLY A 236 19.52 -23.82 -8.20
CA GLY A 236 18.84 -24.67 -9.17
C GLY A 236 17.68 -25.48 -8.58
N TRP A 237 17.18 -25.12 -7.40
CA TRP A 237 16.11 -25.86 -6.73
C TRP A 237 14.73 -25.59 -7.37
N THR A 238 14.53 -24.39 -7.92
CA THR A 238 13.30 -23.98 -8.63
C THR A 238 13.69 -23.28 -9.94
N THR A 239 12.91 -23.50 -11.00
CA THR A 239 13.06 -22.84 -12.31
C THR A 239 12.09 -21.68 -12.52
N SER A 240 11.09 -21.51 -11.64
CA SER A 240 10.11 -20.44 -11.77
C SER A 240 9.74 -19.83 -10.41
N LEU A 241 9.96 -18.52 -10.28
CA LEU A 241 9.37 -17.71 -9.21
C LEU A 241 8.00 -17.24 -9.70
N GLN A 242 6.95 -17.96 -9.30
CA GLN A 242 5.56 -17.55 -9.58
C GLN A 242 5.20 -16.40 -8.64
N ILE A 243 5.65 -15.18 -8.97
CA ILE A 243 5.24 -13.97 -8.26
C ILE A 243 3.83 -13.64 -8.74
N HIS A 244 2.81 -14.24 -8.09
CA HIS A 244 1.44 -13.82 -8.31
C HIS A 244 1.27 -12.40 -7.72
N PRO A 245 0.95 -11.38 -8.53
CA PRO A 245 0.43 -10.14 -7.97
C PRO A 245 -0.82 -10.49 -7.15
N ALA A 246 -0.94 -9.91 -5.96
CA ALA A 246 -2.10 -10.11 -5.11
C ALA A 246 -3.37 -9.97 -5.96
N GLY A 247 -4.19 -11.03 -5.97
CA GLY A 247 -5.33 -11.18 -6.86
C GLY A 247 -6.26 -9.96 -6.83
N ASN A 248 -6.80 -9.63 -8.01
CA ASN A 248 -7.88 -8.66 -8.20
C ASN A 248 -9.07 -8.94 -7.28
#